data_AF-A0A1Y1YQU5-F1
#
_entry.id   AF-A0A1Y1YQU5-F1
#
_cell.length_a   1.000
_cell.length_b   1.000
_cell.length_c   1.000
_cell.angle_alpha   90.00
_cell.angle_beta   90.00
_cell.angle_gamma   90.00
#
_symmetry.space_group_name_H-M   'P 1'
#
loop_
_entity.id
_entity.type
_entity.pdbx_description
1 polymer ?
#
loop_
_entity_poly.entity_id
_entity_poly.type
_entity_poly.pdbx_seq_one_letter_code
_entity_poly.pdbx_strand_id
1 'polypeptide(L)' 'DFLSPDKKVEISSPYNPRHVTHVGFNPDTGEFTGLPREWQVLLQEAGITKQEQKANPQAVLDAIGFYTDNNKKE' A
#
# COMPACT_ATOMS: atom_id res chain seq x y z
N ASP A 1 -13.87 28.82 31.63
CA ASP A 1 -14.67 27.64 31.95
C ASP A 1 -14.04 26.37 31.34
N PHE A 2 -12.89 25.97 31.88
CA PHE A 2 -12.08 24.82 31.44
C PHE A 2 -11.62 23.95 32.63
N LEU A 3 -12.12 24.23 33.83
CA LEU A 3 -11.58 23.69 35.10
C LEU A 3 -12.65 22.92 35.91
N SER A 4 -13.69 22.41 35.26
CA SER A 4 -14.67 21.55 35.92
C SER A 4 -14.11 20.11 36.02
N PRO A 5 -13.92 19.56 37.23
CA PRO A 5 -13.22 18.29 37.46
C PRO A 5 -13.96 17.04 36.90
N ASP A 6 -15.22 17.19 36.49
CA ASP A 6 -16.05 16.09 35.96
C ASP A 6 -16.04 15.95 34.43
N LYS A 7 -15.34 16.84 33.71
CA LYS A 7 -15.29 16.76 32.24
C LYS A 7 -14.18 15.78 31.82
N LYS A 8 -14.55 14.53 31.55
CA LYS A 8 -13.65 13.55 30.91
C LYS A 8 -13.04 14.19 29.66
N VAL A 9 -11.71 14.20 29.58
CA VAL A 9 -10.98 14.66 28.40
C VAL A 9 -11.26 13.68 27.26
N GLU A 10 -12.07 14.08 26.30
CA GLU A 10 -12.37 13.29 25.11
C GLU A 10 -11.27 13.53 24.07
N ILE A 11 -10.53 12.48 23.73
CA ILE A 11 -9.58 12.50 22.62
C ILE A 11 -10.39 12.28 21.34
N SER A 12 -10.30 13.21 20.39
CA SER A 12 -10.97 13.08 19.10
C SER A 12 -10.31 11.99 18.23
N SER A 13 -11.04 11.47 17.26
CA SER A 13 -10.47 10.59 16.22
C SER A 13 -9.31 11.26 15.46
N PRO A 14 -8.35 10.48 14.92
CA PRO A 14 -7.27 11.01 14.11
C PRO A 14 -7.77 11.86 12.94
N TYR A 15 -7.10 12.99 12.70
CA TYR A 15 -7.39 13.82 11.53
C TYR A 15 -6.65 13.28 10.31
N ASN A 16 -7.38 12.99 9.23
CA ASN A 16 -6.86 12.53 7.93
C ASN A 16 -5.91 11.32 8.01
N PRO A 17 -6.35 10.17 8.55
CA PRO A 17 -5.50 8.99 8.64
C PRO A 17 -5.06 8.50 7.25
N ARG A 18 -3.77 8.24 7.07
CA ARG A 18 -3.22 7.57 5.88
C ARG A 18 -2.79 6.17 6.25
N HIS A 19 -3.38 5.17 5.59
CA HIS A 19 -2.85 3.81 5.65
C HIS A 19 -1.63 3.69 4.75
N VAL A 20 -0.52 3.27 5.34
CA VAL A 20 0.68 2.89 4.60
C VAL A 20 0.84 1.39 4.77
N THR A 21 0.68 0.65 3.68
CA THR A 21 0.95 -0.78 3.67
C THR A 21 2.39 -0.99 3.20
N HIS A 22 3.22 -1.61 4.04
CA HIS A 22 4.56 -2.00 3.60
C HIS A 22 4.44 -3.21 2.67
N VAL A 23 4.95 -3.07 1.45
CA VAL A 23 5.02 -4.16 0.49
C VAL A 23 6.32 -4.92 0.70
N GLY A 24 6.20 -6.21 0.99
CA GLY A 24 7.32 -7.14 1.09
C GLY A 24 7.26 -8.18 -0.03
N PHE A 25 8.39 -8.82 -0.31
CA PHE A 25 8.46 -9.96 -1.20
C PHE A 25 8.94 -11.18 -0.40
N ASN A 26 8.16 -12.27 -0.43
CA ASN A 26 8.54 -13.52 0.20
C ASN A 26 9.34 -14.37 -0.80
N PRO A 27 10.66 -14.57 -0.60
CA PRO A 27 11.49 -15.31 -1.55
C PRO A 27 11.18 -16.82 -1.59
N ASP A 28 10.63 -17.38 -0.51
CA ASP A 28 10.29 -18.81 -0.42
C ASP A 28 9.07 -19.13 -1.27
N THR A 29 8.00 -18.32 -1.13
CA THR A 29 6.76 -18.50 -1.91
C THR A 29 6.83 -17.84 -3.30
N GLY A 30 7.68 -16.82 -3.47
CA GLY A 30 7.74 -16.01 -4.67
C GLY A 30 6.56 -15.04 -4.80
N GLU A 31 5.92 -14.67 -3.69
CA GLU A 31 4.72 -13.83 -3.69
C GLU A 31 4.95 -12.53 -2.93
N PHE A 32 4.29 -11.46 -3.39
CA PHE A 32 4.24 -10.20 -2.66
C PHE A 32 3.28 -10.28 -1.46
N THR A 33 3.71 -9.73 -0.34
CA THR A 33 2.92 -9.57 0.87
C THR A 33 2.59 -8.09 1.06
N GLY A 34 1.35 -7.77 1.44
CA GLY A 34 0.95 -6.37 1.65
C GLY A 34 0.75 -5.57 0.36
N LEU A 35 0.72 -6.22 -0.81
CA LEU A 35 0.39 -5.55 -2.06
C LEU A 35 -1.07 -5.05 -1.99
N PRO A 36 -1.34 -3.75 -2.25
CA PRO A 36 -2.69 -3.24 -2.36
C PRO A 36 -3.48 -3.98 -3.44
N ARG A 37 -4.81 -4.11 -3.26
CA ARG A 37 -5.67 -4.90 -4.15
C ARG A 37 -5.65 -4.38 -5.58
N GLU A 38 -5.62 -3.06 -5.73
CA GLU A 38 -5.54 -2.38 -7.02
C GLU A 38 -4.26 -2.74 -7.78
N TRP A 39 -3.14 -2.93 -7.10
CA TRP A 39 -1.88 -3.33 -7.72
C TRP A 39 -1.90 -4.81 -8.10
N GLN A 40 -2.57 -5.66 -7.32
CA GLN A 40 -2.72 -7.08 -7.67
C GLN A 40 -3.50 -7.23 -8.98
N VAL A 41 -4.59 -6.47 -9.13
CA VAL A 41 -5.40 -6.44 -10.36
C VAL A 41 -4.57 -5.90 -11.52
N LEU A 42 -3.85 -4.79 -11.33
CA LEU A 42 -2.99 -4.21 -12.35
C LEU A 42 -1.95 -5.20 -12.87
N LEU A 43 -1.25 -5.92 -11.98
CA LEU A 43 -0.26 -6.92 -12.38
C LEU A 43 -0.89 -8.05 -13.19
N GLN A 44 -2.10 -8.47 -12.82
CA GLN A 44 -2.83 -9.50 -13.55
C GLN A 44 -3.28 -9.01 -14.93
N GLU A 45 -3.80 -7.79 -15.03
CA GLU A 45 -4.22 -7.16 -16.29
C GLU A 45 -3.03 -6.87 -17.22
N ALA A 46 -1.87 -6.51 -16.66
CA ALA A 46 -0.62 -6.32 -17.38
C ALA A 46 0.02 -7.65 -17.84
N GLY A 47 -0.53 -8.80 -17.43
CA GLY A 47 -0.02 -10.12 -17.79
C GLY A 47 1.27 -10.52 -17.06
N ILE A 48 1.65 -9.82 -15.99
CA ILE A 48 2.88 -10.09 -15.22
C ILE A 48 2.67 -11.34 -14.37
N THR A 49 3.30 -12.43 -14.78
CA THR A 49 3.15 -13.75 -14.14
C THR A 49 3.88 -13.80 -12.79
N LYS A 50 3.46 -14.74 -11.92
CA LYS A 50 4.16 -15.00 -10.64
C LYS A 50 5.65 -15.35 -10.84
N GLN A 51 5.99 -15.98 -11.96
CA GLN A 51 7.36 -16.37 -12.26
C GLN A 51 8.23 -15.15 -12.59
N GLU A 52 7.70 -14.18 -13.32
CA GLU A 52 8.37 -12.90 -13.59
C GLU A 52 8.51 -12.06 -12.31
N GLN A 53 7.47 -12.05 -11.47
CA GLN A 53 7.53 -11.41 -10.15
C GLN A 53 8.64 -12.00 -9.29
N LYS A 54 8.81 -13.34 -9.32
CA LYS A 54 9.90 -14.00 -8.61
C LYS A 54 11.27 -13.75 -9.22
N ALA A 55 11.36 -13.65 -10.55
CA ALA A 55 12.61 -13.41 -11.26
C ALA A 55 13.16 -12.00 -11.00
N ASN A 56 12.28 -10.99 -10.95
CA ASN A 56 12.68 -9.61 -10.69
C ASN A 56 11.63 -8.83 -9.90
N PRO A 57 11.53 -9.06 -8.58
CA PRO A 57 10.50 -8.43 -7.74
C PRO A 57 10.67 -6.91 -7.65
N GLN A 58 11.91 -6.41 -7.68
CA GLN A 58 12.18 -4.97 -7.64
C GLN A 58 11.66 -4.27 -8.90
N ALA A 59 11.93 -4.82 -10.09
CA ALA A 59 11.45 -4.23 -11.34
C ALA A 59 9.91 -4.18 -11.41
N VAL A 60 9.22 -5.17 -10.84
CA VAL A 60 7.76 -5.16 -10.75
C VAL A 60 7.26 -4.02 -9.86
N LEU A 61 7.88 -3.79 -8.71
CA LEU A 61 7.53 -2.67 -7.83
C LEU A 61 7.81 -1.32 -8.50
N ASP A 62 8.95 -1.19 -9.17
CA ASP A 62 9.32 0.03 -9.88
C ASP A 62 8.33 0.35 -11.01
N ALA A 63 7.88 -0.68 -11.76
CA ALA A 63 6.89 -0.54 -12.80
C ALA A 63 5.51 -0.09 -12.26
N ILE A 64 5.07 -0.68 -11.14
CA ILE A 64 3.84 -0.24 -10.46
C ILE A 64 3.97 1.21 -9.99
N GLY A 65 5.10 1.57 -9.36
CA GLY A 65 5.38 2.93 -8.90
C GLY A 65 5.27 3.93 -10.05
N PHE A 66 5.96 3.66 -11.15
CA PHE A 66 5.92 4.49 -12.36
C PHE A 66 4.50 4.65 -12.92
N TYR A 67 3.74 3.56 -13.04
CA TYR A 67 2.37 3.62 -13.57
C TYR A 67 1.45 4.45 -12.66
N THR A 68 1.52 4.22 -11.35
CA THR A 68 0.64 4.92 -10.39
C THR A 68 0.98 6.40 -10.23
N ASP A 69 2.25 6.77 -10.30
CA ASP A 69 2.67 8.17 -10.25
C ASP A 69 2.26 8.95 -11.50
N ASN A 70 2.28 8.30 -12.67
CA ASN A 70 1.78 8.92 -13.90
C ASN A 70 0.25 9.10 -13.87
N ASN A 71 -0.49 8.12 -13.35
CA ASN A 71 -1.96 8.19 -13.25
C ASN A 71 -2.46 9.18 -12.17
N LYS A 72 -1.60 9.63 -11.25
CA LYS A 72 -1.95 10.69 -10.27
C LYS A 72 -1.74 12.12 -10.79
N LYS A 73 -1.03 12.27 -11.91
CA LYS A 73 -0.69 13.58 -12.49
C LYS A 73 -1.67 14.01 -13.60
N GLU A 74 -2.58 13.13 -13.97
CA GLU A 74 -3.79 13.43 -14.76
C GLU A 74 -4.96 13.71 -13.80
#